data_AF-A0A2V5KQG1-F1
#
_entry.id   AF-A0A2V5KQG1-F1
#
_cell.length_a   1.000
_cell.length_b   1.000
_cell.length_c   1.000
_cell.angle_alpha   90.00
_cell.angle_beta   90.00
_cell.angle_gamma   90.00
#
_symmetry.space_group_name_H-M   'P 1'
#
loop_
_entity.id
_entity.type
_entity.pdbx_description
1 polymer ?
#
loop_
_entity_poly.entity_id
_entity_poly.type
_entity_poly.pdbx_seq_one_letter_code
_entity_poly.pdbx_strand_id
1 'polypeptide(L)' 'MDFSDALASYAGKIVEVFLPNEFLVGRLISVAAGIVTMEVANTTYTSPARLATLFTDNITFVRVRAAG' A
#
# COMPACT_ATOMS: atom_id res chain seq x y z
N MET A 1 7.97 13.61 11.99
CA MET A 1 7.44 12.39 11.39
C MET A 1 6.63 12.82 10.20
N ASP A 2 7.13 12.55 9.00
CA ASP A 2 6.35 12.78 7.80
C ASP A 2 5.38 11.61 7.54
N PHE A 3 4.49 11.77 6.56
CA PHE A 3 3.52 10.73 6.21
C PHE A 3 4.20 9.39 5.83
N SER A 4 5.35 9.45 5.17
CA SER A 4 6.11 8.27 4.75
C SER A 4 6.68 7.52 5.95
N ASP A 5 7.28 8.24 6.90
CA ASP A 5 7.80 7.72 8.16
C ASP A 5 6.70 7.05 8.98
N ALA A 6 5.52 7.68 9.06
CA ALA A 6 4.36 7.14 9.75
C ALA A 6 3.90 5.83 9.11
N LEU A 7 3.76 5.82 7.79
CA LEU A 7 3.31 4.64 7.06
C LEU A 7 4.32 3.48 7.11
N ALA A 8 5.63 3.79 7.12
CA ALA A 8 6.70 2.79 7.21
C ALA A 8 6.57 1.88 8.44
N SER A 9 6.06 2.41 9.57
CA SER A 9 5.82 1.64 10.80
C SER A 9 4.78 0.50 10.65
N TYR A 10 4.00 0.52 9.57
CA TYR A 10 2.97 -0.48 9.27
C TYR A 10 3.41 -1.52 8.23
N ALA A 11 4.71 -1.60 7.90
CA ALA A 11 5.23 -2.62 7.01
C ALA A 11 4.79 -4.03 7.45
N GLY A 12 4.36 -4.84 6.47
CA GLY A 12 3.81 -6.18 6.66
C GLY A 12 2.30 -6.23 6.95
N LYS A 13 1.63 -5.09 7.19
CA LYS A 13 0.17 -5.02 7.39
C LYS A 13 -0.58 -4.94 6.07
N ILE A 14 -1.86 -5.31 6.07
CA ILE A 14 -2.76 -5.05 4.95
C ILE A 14 -3.17 -3.57 5.01
N VAL A 15 -2.95 -2.88 3.90
CA VAL A 15 -3.30 -1.48 3.71
C VAL A 15 -4.20 -1.34 2.49
N GLU A 16 -5.02 -0.32 2.56
CA GLU A 16 -5.86 0.14 1.47
C GLU A 16 -5.38 1.51 1.05
N VAL A 17 -5.01 1.63 -0.21
CA VAL A 17 -4.47 2.86 -0.78
C VAL A 17 -5.49 3.43 -1.76
N PHE A 18 -5.90 4.66 -1.49
CA PHE A 18 -6.83 5.40 -2.33
C PHE A 18 -6.04 6.38 -3.19
N LEU A 19 -6.10 6.16 -4.50
CA LEU A 19 -5.55 7.04 -5.53
C LEU A 19 -6.73 7.82 -6.15
N PRO A 20 -6.47 8.92 -6.87
CA PRO A 20 -7.54 9.71 -7.51
C PRO A 20 -8.48 8.91 -8.42
N ASN A 21 -7.97 7.85 -9.06
CA ASN A 21 -8.68 7.06 -10.08
C ASN A 21 -8.65 5.55 -9.82
N GLU A 22 -8.04 5.11 -8.72
CA GLU A 22 -7.80 3.69 -8.47
C GLU A 22 -7.84 3.41 -6.96
N PHE A 23 -8.19 2.18 -6.63
CA PHE A 23 -8.20 1.67 -5.26
C PHE A 23 -7.42 0.37 -5.19
N LEU A 24 -6.40 0.33 -4.33
CA LEU A 24 -5.52 -0.81 -4.18
C LEU A 24 -5.62 -1.37 -2.76
N VAL A 25 -5.72 -2.71 -2.65
CA VAL A 25 -5.66 -3.42 -1.37
C VAL A 25 -4.54 -4.43 -1.44
N GLY A 26 -3.66 -4.38 -0.45
CA GLY A 26 -2.51 -5.26 -0.46
C GLY A 26 -1.68 -5.17 0.81
N ARG A 27 -0.63 -5.98 0.85
CA ARG A 27 0.32 -5.97 1.95
C ARG A 27 1.36 -4.88 1.74
N LEU A 28 1.51 -3.99 2.70
CA LEU A 28 2.57 -2.99 2.67
C LEU A 28 3.93 -3.71 2.82
N ILE A 29 4.84 -3.52 1.87
CA ILE A 29 6.18 -4.13 1.90
C ILE A 29 7.20 -3.16 2.47
N SER A 30 7.22 -1.93 1.95
CA SER A 30 8.16 -0.89 2.38
C SER A 30 7.63 0.50 2.07
N VAL A 31 8.07 1.47 2.86
CA VAL A 31 7.93 2.90 2.54
C VAL A 31 9.28 3.56 2.75
N ALA A 32 9.82 4.17 1.70
CA ALA A 32 11.11 4.85 1.77
C ALA A 32 11.19 5.93 0.69
N ALA A 33 11.79 7.08 1.02
CA ALA A 33 12.06 8.18 0.08
C ALA A 33 10.83 8.60 -0.75
N GLY A 34 9.65 8.67 -0.12
CA GLY A 34 8.39 9.05 -0.77
C GLY A 34 7.79 7.97 -1.68
N ILE A 35 8.32 6.75 -1.66
CA ILE A 35 7.84 5.61 -2.44
C ILE A 35 7.22 4.57 -1.50
N VAL A 36 6.03 4.08 -1.87
CA VAL A 36 5.32 3.00 -1.22
C VAL A 36 5.36 1.76 -2.11
N THR A 37 5.87 0.66 -1.58
CA THR A 37 5.83 -0.64 -2.24
C THR A 37 4.84 -1.53 -1.52
N MET A 38 3.91 -2.12 -2.26
CA MET A 38 2.93 -3.05 -1.71
C MET A 38 2.72 -4.26 -2.61
N GLU A 39 2.44 -5.40 -2.02
CA GLU A 39 2.00 -6.60 -2.71
C GLU A 39 0.48 -6.60 -2.79
N VAL A 40 -0.05 -6.34 -3.99
CA VAL A 40 -1.48 -6.31 -4.28
C VAL A 40 -1.93 -7.72 -4.64
N ALA A 41 -2.88 -8.24 -3.87
CA ALA A 41 -3.50 -9.52 -4.18
C ALA A 41 -4.46 -9.31 -5.36
N ASN A 42 -4.28 -10.08 -6.43
CA ASN A 42 -5.26 -10.12 -7.50
C ASN A 42 -6.41 -11.02 -7.05
N THR A 43 -7.66 -10.57 -7.20
CA THR A 43 -8.86 -11.31 -6.77
C THR A 43 -9.18 -12.52 -7.66
N THR A 44 -8.34 -12.81 -8.65
CA THR A 44 -8.47 -13.95 -9.55
C THR A 44 -7.55 -15.09 -9.13
N TYR A 45 -8.11 -16.30 -8.99
CA TYR A 45 -7.41 -17.52 -8.56
C TYR A 45 -6.21 -17.95 -9.41
N THR A 46 -6.02 -17.33 -10.57
CA THR A 46 -5.00 -17.68 -11.57
C THR A 46 -3.88 -16.66 -11.70
N SER A 47 -3.99 -15.48 -11.06
CA SER A 47 -2.97 -14.44 -11.19
C SER A 47 -2.08 -14.37 -9.95
N PRO A 48 -0.73 -14.38 -10.12
CA PRO A 48 0.18 -14.18 -9.01
C PRO A 48 -0.01 -12.79 -8.40
N ALA A 49 0.31 -12.66 -7.10
CA ALA A 49 0.33 -11.36 -6.43
C ALA A 49 1.29 -10.41 -7.17
N ARG A 50 0.88 -9.15 -7.33
CA ARG A 50 1.63 -8.14 -8.08
C ARG A 50 2.25 -7.14 -7.12
N LEU A 51 3.53 -6.82 -7.31
CA LEU A 51 4.14 -5.67 -6.64
C LEU A 51 3.69 -4.36 -7.32
N ALA A 52 3.08 -3.48 -6.54
CA ALA A 52 2.77 -2.11 -6.93
C ALA A 52 3.75 -1.16 -6.24
N THR A 53 4.27 -0.21 -7.03
CA THR A 53 5.13 0.88 -6.55
C THR A 53 4.40 2.18 -6.80
N LEU A 54 4.18 2.96 -5.74
CA LEU A 54 3.38 4.18 -5.75
C LEU A 54 4.21 5.33 -5.20
N PHE A 55 4.07 6.51 -5.80
CA PHE A 55 4.58 7.75 -5.21
C PHE A 55 3.59 8.24 -4.16
N THR A 56 4.09 8.59 -2.98
CA THR A 56 3.27 9.12 -1.88
C THR A 56 2.48 10.37 -2.27
N ASP A 57 3.04 11.19 -3.15
CA ASP A 57 2.38 12.39 -3.68
C ASP A 57 1.09 12.09 -4.48
N ASN A 58 0.95 10.87 -5.01
CA ASN A 58 -0.24 10.45 -5.76
C ASN A 58 -1.28 9.79 -4.86
N ILE A 59 -0.99 9.60 -3.58
CA ILE A 59 -1.88 8.93 -2.63
C ILE A 59 -2.78 9.97 -1.97
N THR A 60 -4.09 9.80 -2.13
CA THR A 60 -5.08 10.67 -1.48
C THR A 60 -5.17 10.37 0.02
N PHE A 61 -5.26 9.09 0.39
CA PHE A 61 -5.14 8.64 1.78
C PHE A 61 -4.88 7.13 1.84
N VAL A 62 -4.44 6.65 3.01
CA VAL A 62 -4.21 5.23 3.30
C VAL A 62 -4.99 4.81 4.54
N ARG A 63 -5.65 3.66 4.47
CA ARG A 63 -6.26 3.01 5.64
C ARG A 63 -5.51 1.72 5.97
N VAL A 64 -4.99 1.64 7.19
CA VAL A 64 -4.38 0.40 7.71
C VAL A 64 -5.49 -0.49 8.26
N ARG A 65 -5.59 -1.74 7.79
CA ARG A 65 -6.54 -2.72 8.32
C ARG A 65 -5.99 -3.31 9.62
N ALA A 66 -6.80 -3.31 10.68
CA ALA A 66 -6.47 -4.02 11.92
C ALA A 66 -6.38 -5.53 11.61
N ALA A 67 -5.44 -6.22 12.27
CA ALA A 67 -5.44 -7.67 12.26
C ALA A 67 -6.71 -8.14 12.99
N GLY A 68 -7.55 -8.91 12.30
CA GLY A 68 -8.70 -9.59 12.90
C GLY A 68 -8.28 -10.79 13.73
#